data_AF-A0A972YEB8-F1
#
_entry.id   AF-A0A972YEB8-F1
#
_cell.length_a   1.000
_cell.length_b   1.000
_cell.length_c   1.000
_cell.angle_alpha   90.00
_cell.angle_beta   90.00
_cell.angle_gamma   90.00
#
_symmetry.space_group_name_H-M   'P 1'
#
loop_
_entity.id
_entity.type
_entity.pdbx_description
1 polymer ?
#
loop_
_entity_poly.entity_id
_entity_poly.type
_entity_poly.pdbx_seq_one_letter_code
_entity_poly.pdbx_strand_id
1 'polypeptide(L)'
;MQDIPLELITSFLSIIGLIMIFRQYFGYKKVIEVVKDLGKIKENNKLSQENKDYITNNLKEYQGKLTYQIALNKLLYPVFIIIGAAFTMLVPFDQAIIHFNVLFVGFIYISILKIHLGNIVKFLEELNE
;
A
#
# COMPACT_ATOMS: atom_id res chain seq x y z
N MET A 1 -19.86 -22.88 23.51
CA MET A 1 -19.56 -22.47 22.13
C MET A 1 -18.16 -22.96 21.85
N GLN A 2 -17.91 -23.63 20.72
CA GLN A 2 -16.54 -24.01 20.37
C GLN A 2 -15.77 -22.73 20.01
N ASP A 3 -14.73 -22.42 20.77
CA ASP A 3 -13.86 -21.30 20.48
C ASP A 3 -13.08 -21.58 19.18
N ILE A 4 -13.18 -20.69 18.21
CA ILE A 4 -12.43 -20.79 16.96
C ILE A 4 -10.94 -20.61 17.30
N PRO A 5 -10.04 -21.52 16.89
CA PRO A 5 -8.62 -21.39 17.15
C PRO A 5 -8.06 -20.06 16.61
N LEU A 6 -7.31 -19.35 17.45
CA LEU A 6 -6.70 -18.06 17.09
C LEU A 6 -5.80 -18.18 15.84
N GLU A 7 -5.15 -19.33 15.68
CA GLU A 7 -4.34 -19.66 14.50
C GLU A 7 -5.14 -19.61 13.20
N LEU A 8 -6.39 -20.09 13.22
CA LEU A 8 -7.25 -20.09 12.04
C LEU A 8 -7.67 -18.67 11.67
N ILE A 9 -7.98 -17.84 12.67
CA ILE A 9 -8.33 -16.43 12.48
C ILE A 9 -7.14 -15.66 11.87
N THR A 10 -5.96 -15.78 12.48
CA THR A 10 -4.75 -15.08 12.03
C THR A 10 -4.27 -15.54 10.65
N SER A 11 -4.41 -16.84 10.35
CA SER A 11 -4.14 -17.38 9.01
C SER A 11 -5.12 -16.83 7.98
N PHE A 12 -6.42 -16.83 8.29
CA PHE A 12 -7.44 -16.28 7.40
C PHE A 12 -7.21 -14.80 7.10
N LEU A 13 -6.90 -13.99 8.11
CA LEU A 13 -6.54 -12.57 7.93
C LEU A 13 -5.29 -12.40 7.06
N SER A 14 -4.31 -13.30 7.17
CA SER A 14 -3.09 -13.25 6.33
C SER A 14 -3.42 -13.53 4.86
N ILE A 15 -4.31 -14.48 4.58
CA ILE A 15 -4.78 -14.78 3.22
C ILE A 15 -5.50 -13.55 2.64
N ILE A 16 -6.39 -12.93 3.42
CA ILE A 16 -7.06 -11.69 3.00
C ILE A 16 -6.01 -10.61 2.69
N GLY A 17 -5.02 -10.43 3.57
CA GLY A 17 -3.95 -9.45 3.35
C GLY A 17 -3.18 -9.69 2.05
N LEU A 18 -2.86 -10.96 1.72
CA LEU A 18 -2.25 -11.32 0.44
C LEU A 18 -3.14 -10.94 -0.75
N ILE A 19 -4.45 -11.22 -0.70
CA ILE A 19 -5.38 -10.82 -1.75
C ILE A 19 -5.40 -9.29 -1.93
N MET A 20 -5.38 -8.52 -0.83
CA MET A 20 -5.30 -7.06 -0.88
C MET A 20 -4.00 -6.58 -1.53
N ILE A 21 -2.86 -7.21 -1.21
CA ILE A 21 -1.57 -6.90 -1.84
C ILE A 21 -1.64 -7.12 -3.35
N PHE A 22 -2.16 -8.26 -3.80
CA PHE A 22 -2.31 -8.54 -5.24
C PHE A 22 -3.22 -7.52 -5.91
N ARG A 23 -4.38 -7.22 -5.32
CA ARG A 23 -5.29 -6.20 -5.84
C ARG A 23 -4.59 -4.84 -5.97
N GLN A 24 -3.82 -4.44 -4.95
CA GLN A 24 -3.07 -3.19 -4.97
C GLN A 24 -2.00 -3.17 -6.06
N TYR A 25 -1.30 -4.28 -6.26
CA TYR A 25 -0.31 -4.44 -7.31
C TYR A 25 -0.91 -4.28 -8.71
N PHE A 26 -2.02 -4.97 -9.00
CA PHE A 26 -2.68 -4.85 -10.30
C PHE A 26 -3.25 -3.44 -10.54
N GLY A 27 -3.80 -2.80 -9.52
CA GLY A 27 -4.26 -1.41 -9.60
C GLY A 27 -3.12 -0.44 -9.93
N TYR A 28 -2.00 -0.56 -9.20
CA TYR A 28 -0.81 0.23 -9.45
C TYR A 28 -0.26 0.06 -10.87
N LYS A 29 -0.19 -1.19 -11.36
CA LYS A 29 0.31 -1.49 -12.71
C LYS A 29 -0.46 -0.70 -13.78
N LYS A 30 -1.80 -0.67 -13.69
CA LYS A 30 -2.66 0.05 -14.64
C LYS A 30 -2.39 1.56 -14.62
N VAL A 31 -2.25 2.15 -13.42
CA VAL A 31 -1.97 3.59 -13.29
C VAL A 31 -0.61 3.93 -13.88
N ILE A 32 0.42 3.13 -13.58
CA ILE A 32 1.77 3.34 -14.12
C ILE A 32 1.79 3.23 -15.65
N GLU A 33 1.01 2.32 -16.23
CA GLU A 33 0.91 2.21 -17.69
C GLU A 33 0.36 3.49 -18.32
N VAL A 34 -0.74 4.04 -17.78
CA VAL A 34 -1.31 5.32 -18.22
C VAL A 34 -0.30 6.47 -18.08
N VAL A 35 0.37 6.56 -16.93
CA VAL A 35 1.36 7.62 -16.67
C VAL A 35 2.57 7.49 -17.59
N LYS A 36 3.02 6.27 -17.89
CA LYS A 36 4.10 6.03 -18.86
C LYS A 36 3.71 6.42 -20.28
N ASP A 37 2.47 6.16 -20.69
CA ASP A 37 1.99 6.55 -22.01
C ASP A 37 1.88 8.08 -22.14
N LEU A 38 1.48 8.77 -21.07
CA LEU A 38 1.56 10.25 -21.00
C LEU A 38 3.00 10.76 -21.15
N GLY A 39 3.97 10.07 -20.55
CA GLY A 39 5.40 10.36 -20.73
C GLY A 39 5.85 10.28 -22.19
N LYS A 40 5.48 9.21 -22.91
CA LYS A 40 5.76 9.09 -24.35
C LYS A 40 5.11 10.21 -25.17
N ILE A 41 3.90 10.63 -24.81
CA ILE A 41 3.21 11.74 -25.48
C ILE A 41 3.94 13.08 -25.25
N LYS A 42 4.44 13.29 -24.01
CA LYS A 42 5.24 14.46 -23.63
C LYS A 42 6.54 14.53 -24.41
N GLU A 43 7.29 13.44 -24.51
CA GLU A 43 8.54 13.35 -25.30
C GLU A 43 8.33 13.75 -26.76
N ASN A 44 7.15 13.47 -27.32
CA ASN A 44 6.77 13.83 -28.67
C ASN A 44 6.19 15.24 -28.81
N ASN A 45 6.21 16.07 -27.76
CA ASN A 45 5.60 17.41 -27.67
C ASN A 45 4.11 17.46 -28.05
N LYS A 46 3.37 16.37 -27.78
CA LYS A 46 1.95 16.19 -28.17
C LYS A 46 0.98 16.25 -26.98
N LEU A 47 1.39 16.83 -25.85
CA LEU A 47 0.48 16.98 -24.70
C LEU A 47 -0.64 17.97 -25.04
N SER A 48 -1.86 17.46 -25.14
CA SER A 48 -3.07 18.28 -25.19
C SER A 48 -3.29 19.01 -23.85
N GLN A 49 -4.15 20.04 -23.85
CA GLN A 49 -4.55 20.69 -22.61
C GLN A 49 -5.23 19.71 -21.65
N GLU A 50 -6.07 18.82 -22.17
CA GLU A 50 -6.73 17.75 -21.40
C GLU A 50 -5.71 16.85 -20.66
N ASN A 51 -4.60 16.49 -21.33
CA ASN A 51 -3.54 15.70 -20.69
C ASN A 51 -2.86 16.46 -19.55
N LYS A 52 -2.63 17.77 -19.72
CA LYS A 52 -2.04 18.63 -18.67
C LYS A 52 -2.96 18.77 -17.46
N ASP A 53 -4.26 18.95 -17.72
CA ASP A 53 -5.29 19.01 -16.68
C ASP A 53 -5.38 17.67 -15.95
N TYR A 54 -5.32 16.55 -16.67
CA TYR A 54 -5.25 15.21 -16.09
C TYR A 54 -4.03 15.06 -15.18
N ILE A 55 -2.83 15.42 -15.65
CA ILE A 55 -1.59 15.34 -14.86
C ILE A 55 -1.71 16.16 -13.57
N THR A 56 -2.15 17.42 -13.68
CA THR A 56 -2.22 18.33 -12.53
C THR A 56 -3.25 17.87 -11.49
N ASN A 57 -4.43 17.46 -11.93
CA ASN A 57 -5.49 17.00 -11.04
C ASN A 57 -5.08 15.69 -10.33
N ASN A 58 -4.52 14.74 -11.07
CA ASN A 58 -4.05 13.48 -10.48
C ASN A 58 -2.87 13.72 -9.54
N LEU A 59 -1.93 14.61 -9.88
CA LEU A 59 -0.80 14.91 -9.00
C LEU A 59 -1.28 15.36 -7.62
N LYS A 60 -2.22 16.32 -7.57
CA LYS A 60 -2.81 16.80 -6.32
C LYS A 60 -3.52 15.68 -5.54
N GLU A 61 -4.29 14.84 -6.24
CA GLU A 61 -5.00 13.73 -5.61
C GLU A 61 -4.03 12.70 -5.01
N TYR A 62 -3.02 12.28 -5.76
CA TYR A 62 -2.04 11.28 -5.33
C TYR A 62 -1.11 11.81 -4.23
N GLN A 63 -0.77 13.11 -4.23
CA GLN A 63 -0.06 13.74 -3.12
C GLN A 63 -0.90 13.74 -1.83
N GLY A 64 -2.20 13.99 -1.94
CA GLY A 64 -3.14 13.89 -0.81
C GLY A 64 -3.19 12.46 -0.24
N LYS A 65 -3.34 11.46 -1.12
CA LYS A 65 -3.33 10.03 -0.75
C LYS A 65 -2.01 9.62 -0.10
N LEU A 66 -0.86 10.05 -0.64
CA LEU A 66 0.46 9.75 -0.11
C LEU A 66 0.63 10.34 1.30
N THR A 67 0.24 11.60 1.48
CA THR A 67 0.33 12.29 2.78
C THR A 67 -0.49 11.57 3.83
N TYR A 68 -1.73 11.20 3.49
CA TYR A 68 -2.59 10.40 4.35
C TYR A 68 -1.95 9.06 4.70
N GLN A 69 -1.43 8.33 3.71
CA GLN A 69 -0.78 7.03 3.93
C GLN A 69 0.47 7.14 4.81
N ILE A 70 1.27 8.19 4.67
CA ILE A 70 2.44 8.44 5.53
C ILE A 70 2.00 8.66 6.97
N ALA A 71 0.95 9.45 7.20
CA ALA A 71 0.40 9.66 8.53
C ALA A 71 -0.17 8.36 9.13
N LEU A 72 -0.90 7.59 8.33
CA LEU A 72 -1.43 6.29 8.74
C LEU A 72 -0.31 5.30 9.09
N ASN A 73 0.77 5.22 8.30
CA ASN A 73 1.90 4.35 8.60
C ASN A 73 2.58 4.73 9.93
N LYS A 74 2.73 6.03 10.22
CA LYS A 74 3.28 6.50 11.50
C LYS A 74 2.44 6.05 12.70
N LEU A 75 1.12 5.99 12.54
CA LEU A 75 0.21 5.47 13.57
C LEU A 75 0.26 3.93 13.66
N LEU A 76 0.28 3.24 12.52
CA LEU A 76 0.19 1.78 12.47
C LEU A 76 1.48 1.08 12.92
N TYR A 77 2.67 1.67 12.72
CA TYR A 77 3.92 1.03 13.15
C TYR A 77 3.96 0.73 14.66
N PRO A 78 3.65 1.67 15.58
CA PRO A 78 3.48 1.35 17.00
C PRO A 78 2.41 0.29 17.26
N VAL A 79 1.30 0.32 16.51
CA VAL A 79 0.21 -0.67 16.68
C VAL A 79 0.70 -2.08 16.35
N PHE A 80 1.47 -2.27 15.26
CA PHE A 80 2.07 -3.57 14.95
C PHE A 80 3.00 -4.07 16.06
N ILE A 81 3.78 -3.17 16.67
CA ILE A 81 4.66 -3.51 17.80
C ILE A 81 3.84 -3.96 19.01
N ILE A 82 2.77 -3.24 19.35
CA ILE A 82 1.89 -3.58 20.48
C ILE A 82 1.23 -4.94 20.25
N ILE A 83 0.73 -5.22 19.04
CA ILE A 83 0.11 -6.52 18.73
C ILE A 83 1.15 -7.64 18.79
N GLY A 84 2.36 -7.41 18.26
CA GLY A 84 3.47 -8.37 18.35
C GLY A 84 3.84 -8.70 19.80
N ALA A 85 3.96 -7.67 20.64
CA ALA A 85 4.20 -7.85 22.07
C ALA A 85 3.05 -8.65 22.73
N ALA A 86 1.81 -8.33 22.41
CA ALA A 86 0.64 -9.05 22.92
C ALA A 86 0.69 -10.55 22.57
N PHE A 87 1.04 -10.92 21.33
CA PHE A 87 1.20 -12.34 20.98
C PHE A 87 2.25 -13.03 21.85
N THR A 88 3.42 -12.42 22.05
CA THR A 88 4.49 -13.02 22.88
C THR A 88 4.16 -13.09 24.37
N MET A 89 3.22 -12.26 24.86
CA MET A 89 2.77 -12.29 26.25
C MET A 89 1.65 -13.31 26.48
N LEU A 90 0.81 -13.55 25.47
CA LEU A 90 -0.39 -14.39 25.59
C LEU A 90 -0.14 -15.85 25.24
N VAL A 91 0.84 -16.14 24.37
CA VAL A 91 1.17 -17.51 23.95
C VAL A 91 2.68 -17.77 23.99
N PRO A 92 3.10 -19.03 24.13
CA PRO A 92 4.51 -19.43 23.99
C PRO A 92 5.14 -18.89 22.71
N PHE A 93 6.44 -18.56 22.75
CA PHE A 93 7.13 -17.86 21.66
C PHE A 93 7.08 -18.62 20.32
N ASP A 94 7.21 -19.95 20.37
CA ASP A 94 7.07 -20.85 19.22
C ASP A 94 5.70 -20.72 18.54
N GLN A 95 4.63 -20.56 19.33
CA GLN A 95 3.27 -20.33 18.82
C GLN A 95 3.06 -18.88 18.38
N ALA A 96 3.64 -17.90 19.08
CA ALA A 96 3.54 -16.47 18.75
C ALA A 96 4.06 -16.17 17.33
N ILE A 97 5.11 -16.87 16.89
CA ILE A 97 5.69 -16.73 15.54
C ILE A 97 4.66 -17.02 14.45
N ILE A 98 3.74 -17.97 14.66
CA ILE A 98 2.69 -18.29 13.68
C ILE A 98 1.79 -17.07 13.46
N HIS A 99 1.45 -16.38 14.54
CA HIS A 99 0.61 -15.18 14.49
C HIS A 99 1.36 -13.97 13.91
N PHE A 100 2.69 -13.92 13.95
CA PHE A 100 3.45 -12.82 13.35
C PHE A 100 3.26 -12.71 11.83
N ASN A 101 2.87 -13.79 11.15
CA ASN A 101 2.54 -13.74 9.71
C ASN A 101 1.52 -12.64 9.38
N VAL A 102 0.49 -12.46 10.21
CA VAL A 102 -0.52 -11.42 9.96
C VAL A 102 0.07 -10.02 10.10
N LEU A 103 1.03 -9.85 11.01
CA LEU A 103 1.75 -8.58 11.20
C LEU A 103 2.66 -8.29 10.01
N PHE A 104 3.41 -9.28 9.54
CA PHE A 104 4.28 -9.13 8.37
C PHE A 104 3.48 -8.81 7.11
N VAL A 105 2.40 -9.55 6.85
CA VAL A 105 1.53 -9.29 5.70
C VAL A 105 0.93 -7.88 5.78
N GLY A 106 0.42 -7.48 6.95
CA GLY A 106 -0.11 -6.14 7.17
C GLY A 106 0.95 -5.05 6.97
N PHE A 107 2.15 -5.26 7.50
CA PHE A 107 3.27 -4.34 7.36
C PHE A 107 3.72 -4.19 5.90
N ILE A 108 3.84 -5.31 5.18
CA ILE A 108 4.15 -5.33 3.75
C ILE A 108 3.08 -4.56 2.97
N TYR A 109 1.80 -4.81 3.26
CA TYR A 109 0.70 -4.14 2.57
C TYR A 109 0.78 -2.61 2.69
N ILE A 110 0.92 -2.07 3.91
CA ILE A 110 1.00 -0.61 4.11
C ILE A 110 2.30 -0.01 3.55
N SER A 111 3.37 -0.80 3.47
CA SER A 111 4.63 -0.39 2.87
C SER A 111 4.50 -0.28 1.36
N ILE A 112 3.88 -1.28 0.71
CA ILE A 112 3.59 -1.29 -0.72
C ILE A 112 2.72 -0.10 -1.10
N LEU A 113 1.67 0.20 -0.32
CA LEU A 113 0.81 1.36 -0.57
C LEU A 113 1.60 2.67 -0.62
N LYS A 114 2.44 2.91 0.40
CA LYS A 114 3.29 4.10 0.46
C LYS A 114 4.22 4.18 -0.75
N ILE A 115 4.88 3.07 -1.11
CA ILE A 115 5.82 3.01 -2.23
C ILE A 115 5.10 3.31 -3.56
N HIS A 116 3.97 2.65 -3.80
CA HIS A 116 3.19 2.84 -5.03
C HIS A 116 2.71 4.28 -5.19
N LEU A 117 2.16 4.87 -4.13
CA LEU A 117 1.73 6.26 -4.15
C LEU A 117 2.90 7.22 -4.36
N GLY A 118 4.03 7.00 -3.67
CA GLY A 118 5.24 7.82 -3.81
C GLY A 118 5.80 7.79 -5.23
N ASN A 119 5.84 6.61 -5.85
CA ASN A 119 6.29 6.47 -7.24
C ASN A 119 5.36 7.20 -8.21
N ILE A 120 4.04 7.04 -8.08
CA ILE A 120 3.07 7.72 -8.95
C ILE A 120 3.21 9.24 -8.84
N VAL A 121 3.31 9.78 -7.61
CA VAL A 121 3.52 11.21 -7.39
C VAL A 121 4.78 11.68 -8.09
N LYS A 122 5.91 10.99 -7.89
CA LYS A 122 7.18 11.35 -8.52
C LYS A 122 7.09 11.37 -10.05
N PHE A 123 6.46 10.35 -10.65
CA PHE A 123 6.26 10.32 -12.10
C PHE A 123 5.38 11.49 -12.58
N LEU A 124 4.30 11.81 -11.88
CA LEU A 124 3.42 12.92 -12.25
C LEU A 124 4.10 14.28 -12.07
N GLU A 125 4.98 14.44 -11.07
CA GLU A 125 5.83 15.64 -10.90
C GLU A 125 6.76 15.81 -12.11
N GLU A 126 7.49 14.75 -12.49
CA GLU A 126 8.36 14.75 -13.68
C GLU A 126 7.59 15.05 -14.99
N LEU A 127 6.31 14.67 -15.08
CA LEU A 127 5.45 14.98 -16.23
C LEU A 127 4.94 16.42 -16.22
N ASN A 128 4.80 17.04 -15.05
CA ASN A 128 4.28 18.40 -14.90
C ASN A 128 5.36 19.50 -15.09
N GLU A 129 6.64 19.14 -15.01
CA GLU A 129 7.79 20.01 -15.32
C GLU A 129 7.92 20.38 -16.80
#